data_AF-W7LA70-F1
#
_entry.id   AF-W7LA70-F1
#
_cell.length_a   1.000
_cell.length_b   1.000
_cell.length_c   1.000
_cell.angle_alpha   90.00
_cell.angle_beta   90.00
_cell.angle_gamma   90.00
#
_symmetry.space_group_name_H-M   'P 1'
#
loop_
_entity.id
_entity.type
_entity.pdbx_description
1 polymer ?
#
loop_
_entity_poly.entity_id
_entity_poly.type
_entity_poly.pdbx_seq_one_letter_code
_entity_poly.pdbx_strand_id
1 'polypeptide(L)'
;MDWCKNRLKNSSSQEYLESKVNILLAGSLKERDQYAQEKAIKSFCEGIGYLEGVLLFQRHIHPSNIEHSNWIGKEAAYMEALIEVDLIVKEAINRQYRHFCIFL
;
A
#
# COMPACT_ATOMS: atom_id res chain seq x y z
N MET A 1 1.24 14.48 8.11
CA MET A 1 1.14 13.27 8.96
C MET A 1 2.09 12.22 8.44
N ASP A 2 2.89 11.62 9.32
CA ASP A 2 3.94 10.65 8.92
C ASP A 2 3.56 9.19 9.16
N TRP A 3 2.33 8.91 9.62
CA TRP A 3 1.95 7.58 10.10
C TRP A 3 1.81 6.52 9.01
N CYS A 4 1.43 6.93 7.79
CA CYS A 4 1.24 6.07 6.63
C CYS A 4 2.31 6.26 5.53
N LYS A 5 3.31 7.13 5.75
CA LYS A 5 4.37 7.39 4.77
C LYS A 5 5.30 6.19 4.61
N ASN A 6 5.80 5.99 3.40
CA ASN A 6 6.80 4.97 3.07
C ASN A 6 6.42 3.55 3.51
N ARG A 7 5.11 3.22 3.47
CA ARG A 7 4.59 1.90 3.82
C ARG A 7 4.68 0.94 2.65
N LEU A 8 4.55 1.48 1.44
CA LEU A 8 4.56 0.73 0.20
C LEU A 8 5.77 1.10 -0.65
N LYS A 9 6.27 0.14 -1.42
CA LYS A 9 7.39 0.30 -2.36
C LYS A 9 6.93 0.89 -3.67
N ASN A 10 5.72 0.55 -4.13
CA ASN A 10 5.11 1.14 -5.30
C ASN A 10 4.55 2.53 -4.95
N SER A 11 5.03 3.58 -5.64
CA SER A 11 4.62 4.96 -5.40
C SER A 11 3.14 5.20 -5.70
N SER A 12 2.58 4.58 -6.74
CA SER A 12 1.17 4.75 -7.10
C SER A 12 0.25 4.16 -6.04
N SER A 13 0.58 2.98 -5.51
CA SER A 13 -0.14 2.39 -4.38
C SER A 13 0.04 3.20 -3.09
N GLN A 14 1.24 3.75 -2.84
CA GLN A 14 1.52 4.61 -1.69
C GLN A 14 0.67 5.89 -1.71
N GLU A 15 0.61 6.59 -2.84
CA GLU A 15 -0.25 7.77 -3.02
C GLU A 15 -1.73 7.42 -2.81
N TYR A 16 -2.16 6.26 -3.32
CA TYR A 16 -3.52 5.79 -3.12
C TYR A 16 -3.83 5.51 -1.65
N LEU A 17 -2.92 4.84 -0.93
CA LEU A 17 -3.02 4.58 0.50
C LEU A 17 -3.15 5.90 1.29
N GLU A 18 -2.28 6.87 1.03
CA GLU A 18 -2.32 8.18 1.68
C GLU A 18 -3.64 8.91 1.43
N SER A 19 -4.17 8.83 0.20
CA SER A 19 -5.47 9.42 -0.13
C SER A 19 -6.61 8.84 0.72
N LYS A 20 -6.65 7.52 0.93
CA LYS A 20 -7.68 6.86 1.76
C LYS A 20 -7.51 7.16 3.24
N VAL A 21 -6.27 7.19 3.71
CA VAL A 21 -5.95 7.58 5.09
C VAL A 21 -6.42 9.01 5.37
N ASN A 22 -6.18 9.95 4.45
CA ASN A 22 -6.66 11.32 4.59
C ASN A 22 -8.19 11.40 4.66
N ILE A 23 -8.90 10.58 3.88
CA ILE A 23 -10.37 10.50 3.96
C ILE A 23 -10.81 9.97 5.32
N LEU A 24 -10.18 8.91 5.84
CA LEU A 24 -10.52 8.37 7.18
C LEU A 24 -10.30 9.42 8.28
N LEU A 25 -9.21 10.16 8.22
CA LEU A 25 -8.87 11.22 9.18
C LEU A 25 -9.80 12.42 9.10
N ALA A 26 -10.29 12.75 7.90
CA ALA A 26 -11.29 13.81 7.71
C ALA A 26 -12.73 13.33 8.01
N GLY A 27 -12.96 12.01 8.03
CA GLY A 27 -14.25 11.37 8.25
C GLY A 27 -14.33 10.64 9.60
N SER A 28 -14.45 9.32 9.58
CA SER A 28 -14.70 8.46 10.76
C SER A 28 -13.72 8.66 11.93
N LEU A 29 -12.51 9.15 11.68
CA LEU A 29 -11.49 9.37 12.70
C LEU A 29 -11.35 10.83 13.16
N LYS A 30 -12.07 11.78 12.54
CA LYS A 30 -11.89 13.23 12.75
C LYS A 30 -11.98 13.66 14.21
N GLU A 31 -12.93 13.11 14.95
CA GLU A 31 -13.21 13.48 16.35
C GLU A 31 -12.47 12.58 17.36
N ARG A 32 -11.68 11.62 16.88
CA ARG A 32 -10.87 10.75 17.73
C ARG A 32 -9.60 11.49 18.16
N ASP A 33 -9.10 11.19 19.34
CA ASP A 33 -7.83 11.72 19.80
C ASP A 33 -6.66 11.25 18.91
N GLN A 34 -5.54 11.98 18.98
CA GLN A 34 -4.38 11.73 18.13
C GLN A 34 -3.81 10.32 18.29
N TYR A 35 -3.84 9.75 19.50
CA TYR A 35 -3.35 8.41 19.76
C TYR A 35 -4.23 7.35 19.10
N ALA A 36 -5.55 7.48 19.23
CA ALA A 36 -6.52 6.61 18.58
C ALA A 36 -6.41 6.69 17.04
N GLN A 37 -6.28 7.90 16.48
CA GLN A 37 -6.03 8.09 15.05
C GLN A 37 -4.76 7.37 14.59
N GLU A 38 -3.65 7.58 15.29
CA GLU A 38 -2.37 6.96 14.96
C GLU A 38 -2.46 5.43 14.96
N LYS A 39 -3.05 4.84 16.01
CA LYS A 39 -3.18 3.38 16.14
C LYS A 39 -4.08 2.78 15.07
N ALA A 40 -5.20 3.45 14.77
CA ALA A 40 -6.09 3.02 13.70
C ALA A 40 -5.37 3.04 12.34
N ILE A 41 -4.67 4.12 12.00
CA ILE A 41 -3.94 4.24 10.73
C ILE A 41 -2.78 3.26 10.64
N LYS A 42 -2.01 3.06 11.71
CA LYS A 42 -0.92 2.05 11.71
C LYS A 42 -1.47 0.65 11.46
N SER A 43 -2.55 0.28 12.16
CA SER A 43 -3.20 -1.03 11.99
C SER A 43 -3.80 -1.19 10.58
N PHE A 44 -4.38 -0.12 10.03
CA PHE A 44 -4.89 -0.07 8.66
C PHE A 44 -3.79 -0.35 7.62
N CYS A 45 -2.61 0.26 7.78
CA CYS A 45 -1.51 0.15 6.82
C CYS A 45 -0.71 -1.16 6.94
N GLU A 46 -0.64 -1.77 8.13
CA GLU A 46 0.29 -2.87 8.42
C GLU A 46 0.06 -4.09 7.52
N GLY A 47 -1.19 -4.59 7.46
CA GLY A 47 -1.53 -5.74 6.62
C GLY A 47 -1.30 -5.50 5.12
N ILE A 48 -1.47 -4.25 4.67
CA ILE A 48 -1.29 -3.86 3.27
C ILE A 48 0.20 -3.87 2.91
N GLY A 49 1.06 -3.36 3.81
CA GLY A 49 2.52 -3.40 3.62
C GLY A 49 3.06 -4.83 3.56
N TYR A 50 2.57 -5.73 4.42
CA TYR A 50 2.93 -7.15 4.35
C TYR A 50 2.47 -7.79 3.03
N LEU A 51 1.25 -7.51 2.59
CA LEU A 51 0.72 -8.03 1.32
C LEU A 51 1.61 -7.63 0.14
N GLU A 52 1.95 -6.35 0.01
CA GLU A 52 2.82 -5.88 -1.07
C GLU A 52 4.19 -6.56 -1.00
N GLY A 53 4.81 -6.63 0.18
CA GLY A 53 6.10 -7.29 0.36
C GLY A 53 6.10 -8.76 -0.09
N VAL A 54 5.04 -9.50 0.24
CA VAL A 54 4.88 -10.91 -0.17
C VAL A 54 4.68 -11.02 -1.68
N LEU A 55 3.84 -10.19 -2.28
CA LEU A 55 3.58 -10.22 -3.73
C LEU A 55 4.85 -9.89 -4.53
N LEU A 56 5.59 -8.88 -4.10
CA LEU A 56 6.88 -8.51 -4.70
C LEU A 56 7.87 -9.69 -4.62
N PHE A 57 7.97 -10.34 -3.46
CA PHE A 57 8.81 -11.52 -3.28
C PHE A 57 8.39 -12.69 -4.18
N GLN A 58 7.11 -13.04 -4.21
CA GLN A 58 6.56 -14.13 -5.04
C GLN A 58 6.78 -13.91 -6.55
N ARG A 59 6.79 -12.64 -6.97
CA ARG A 59 7.00 -12.25 -8.38
C ARG A 59 8.47 -11.98 -8.71
N HIS A 60 9.38 -12.21 -7.77
CA HIS A 60 10.81 -11.89 -7.91
C HIS A 60 11.09 -10.41 -8.27
N ILE A 61 10.21 -9.52 -7.84
CA ILE A 61 10.34 -8.07 -8.00
C ILE A 61 11.11 -7.54 -6.79
N HIS A 62 12.39 -7.23 -6.98
CA HIS A 62 13.21 -6.63 -5.92
C HIS A 62 13.57 -5.19 -6.30
N PRO A 63 13.45 -4.20 -5.39
CA PRO A 63 13.78 -2.80 -5.67
C PRO A 63 15.22 -2.59 -6.18
N SER A 64 16.15 -3.46 -5.80
CA SER A 64 17.56 -3.41 -6.24
C SER A 64 17.87 -4.24 -7.50
N ASN A 65 16.90 -4.97 -8.07
CA ASN A 65 17.12 -5.83 -9.24
C ASN A 65 16.96 -5.08 -10.58
N ILE A 66 16.60 -3.80 -10.56
CA ILE A 66 16.47 -2.98 -11.77
C ILE A 66 17.86 -2.77 -12.43
N GLU A 67 18.96 -2.87 -11.69
CA GLU A 67 20.28 -2.44 -12.17
C GLU A 67 21.23 -3.53 -12.69
N HIS A 68 20.91 -4.82 -12.61
CA HIS A 68 21.92 -5.84 -12.97
C HIS A 68 21.38 -6.86 -13.97
N SER A 69 21.75 -6.64 -15.25
CA SER A 69 22.14 -7.57 -16.34
C SER A 69 21.36 -8.89 -16.61
N ASN A 70 20.55 -9.39 -15.68
CA ASN A 70 19.74 -10.60 -15.76
C ASN A 70 18.35 -10.36 -16.37
N TRP A 71 18.00 -9.11 -16.68
CA TRP A 71 16.66 -8.69 -17.13
C TRP A 71 16.55 -8.30 -18.60
N ILE A 72 17.66 -8.30 -19.36
CA ILE A 72 17.66 -7.96 -20.78
C ILE A 72 16.68 -8.88 -21.52
N GLY A 73 15.57 -8.33 -22.02
CA GLY A 73 14.51 -9.05 -22.74
C GLY A 73 13.32 -9.55 -21.89
N LYS A 74 13.23 -9.17 -20.61
CA LYS A 74 12.11 -9.51 -19.70
C LYS A 74 11.43 -8.29 -19.07
N GLU A 75 11.73 -7.10 -19.58
CA GLU A 75 11.24 -5.81 -19.07
C GLU A 75 9.72 -5.73 -19.11
N ALA A 76 9.10 -6.21 -20.19
CA ALA A 76 7.64 -6.24 -20.33
C ALA A 76 6.98 -7.08 -19.23
N ALA A 77 7.45 -8.30 -19.00
CA ALA A 77 6.92 -9.19 -17.97
C ALA A 77 7.13 -8.64 -16.56
N TYR A 78 8.26 -7.97 -16.32
CA TYR A 78 8.51 -7.27 -15.06
C TYR A 78 7.50 -6.15 -14.82
N MET A 79 7.27 -5.31 -15.83
CA MET A 79 6.31 -4.21 -15.75
C MET A 79 4.88 -4.71 -15.58
N GLU A 80 4.49 -5.78 -16.28
CA GLU A 80 3.19 -6.44 -16.10
C GLU A 80 3.01 -6.94 -14.67
N ALA A 81 4.02 -7.61 -14.11
CA ALA A 81 3.98 -8.10 -12.75
C ALA A 81 3.89 -6.95 -11.72
N LEU A 82 4.59 -5.83 -11.96
CA LEU A 82 4.47 -4.63 -11.14
C LEU A 82 3.08 -4.00 -11.19
N ILE A 83 2.48 -3.90 -12.38
CA ILE A 83 1.12 -3.39 -12.56
C ILE A 83 0.12 -4.29 -11.83
N GLU A 84 0.27 -5.60 -11.92
CA GLU A 84 -0.60 -6.53 -11.23
C GLU A 84 -0.50 -6.39 -9.70
N VAL A 85 0.72 -6.26 -9.16
CA VAL A 85 0.92 -6.00 -7.74
C VAL A 85 0.21 -4.70 -7.32
N ASP A 86 0.36 -3.63 -8.09
CA ASP A 86 -0.30 -2.34 -7.83
C ASP A 86 -1.83 -2.46 -7.79
N LEU A 87 -2.41 -3.20 -8.75
CA LEU A 87 -3.85 -3.44 -8.78
C LEU A 87 -4.35 -4.22 -7.56
N ILE A 88 -3.66 -5.30 -7.18
CA ILE A 88 -4.02 -6.12 -6.03
C ILE A 88 -3.93 -5.29 -4.73
N VAL A 89 -2.86 -4.52 -4.58
CA VAL A 89 -2.65 -3.67 -3.38
C VAL A 89 -3.71 -2.57 -3.30
N LYS A 90 -4.04 -1.91 -4.41
CA LYS A 90 -5.12 -0.90 -4.45
C LYS A 90 -6.48 -1.48 -4.10
N GLU A 91 -6.79 -2.69 -4.56
CA GLU A 91 -8.04 -3.36 -4.20
C GLU A 91 -8.07 -3.72 -2.71
N ALA A 92 -6.95 -4.19 -2.15
CA ALA A 92 -6.83 -4.45 -0.72
C ALA A 92 -7.00 -3.17 0.12
N ILE A 93 -6.39 -2.04 -0.31
CA ILE A 93 -6.59 -0.73 0.30
C ILE A 93 -8.08 -0.35 0.31
N ASN A 94 -8.77 -0.50 -0.82
CA ASN A 94 -10.20 -0.20 -0.92
C ASN A 94 -11.06 -1.09 -0.03
N ARG A 95 -10.76 -2.39 0.00
CA ARG A 95 -11.47 -3.34 0.85
C ARG A 95 -11.32 -2.97 2.32
N GLN A 96 -10.09 -2.73 2.77
CA GLN A 96 -9.81 -2.33 4.15
C GLN A 96 -10.49 -0.99 4.48
N TYR A 97 -10.47 -0.04 3.54
CA TYR A 97 -11.12 1.25 3.71
C TYR A 97 -12.63 1.09 3.92
N ARG A 98 -13.30 0.27 3.09
CA ARG A 98 -14.74 -0.03 3.25
C ARG A 98 -15.04 -0.66 4.61
N HIS A 99 -14.19 -1.59 5.08
CA HIS A 99 -14.35 -2.17 6.41
C HIS A 99 -14.25 -1.10 7.50
N PHE A 100 -13.25 -0.23 7.44
CA PHE A 100 -13.10 0.85 8.41
C PHE A 100 -14.30 1.82 8.38
N CYS A 101 -14.85 2.17 7.22
CA CYS A 101 -16.02 3.04 7.13
C CYS A 101 -17.34 2.40 7.61
N ILE A 102 -17.45 1.07 7.60
CA ILE A 102 -18.65 0.36 8.08
C ILE A 102 -18.61 0.15 9.59
N PHE A 103 -17.42 -0.14 10.13
CA PHE A 103 -17.25 -0.54 11.53
C PHE A 103 -16.80 0.59 12.48
N LEU A 104 -16.32 1.74 11.97
CA LEU A 104 -15.90 2.92 12.76
C LEU A 104 -16.72 4.16 12.47
#